data_AF-A0A2E3D471-F1
#
_entry.id   AF-A0A2E3D471-F1
#
_cell.length_a   1.000
_cell.length_b   1.000
_cell.length_c   1.000
_cell.angle_alpha   90.00
_cell.angle_beta   90.00
_cell.angle_gamma   90.00
#
_symmetry.space_group_name_H-M   'P 1'
#
loop_
_entity.id
_entity.type
_entity.pdbx_description
1 polymer ?
#
loop_
_entity_poly.entity_id
_entity_poly.type
_entity_poly.pdbx_seq_one_letter_code
_entity_poly.pdbx_strand_id
1 'polypeptide(L)'
;MLRLSALSLAVAGAMAVAPAANAEVSASVGVANMYLWRGIDLGAYDKVVFDDDGNPEASGGGGVGAISGDLSYSTSGFYTGIWGSSGDSNAGTEYDLYVGYGAEFGGVSVDFSLLTYIYPSSPDGSLDNPGELSEAILSLGFAGFSLTGYDNIAGGSGYGYYTLSYGYDAFSILVGKHDNPGTSEDMTHVDLSYAYNDNLSFTLSQQVDDEFDNKKPKFVVGYSLPLGE
;
A
#
# COMPACT_ATOMS: atom_id res chain seq x y z
N MET A 1 10.46 -17.60 -21.61
CA MET A 1 9.93 -17.72 -20.25
C MET A 1 10.11 -16.35 -19.60
N LEU A 2 9.10 -15.48 -19.70
CA LEU A 2 9.09 -14.24 -18.93
C LEU A 2 8.69 -14.65 -17.51
N ARG A 3 9.62 -14.58 -16.56
CA ARG A 3 9.28 -14.63 -15.14
C ARG A 3 8.53 -13.33 -14.86
N LEU A 4 7.27 -13.42 -14.45
CA LEU A 4 6.54 -12.28 -13.92
C LEU A 4 7.27 -11.86 -12.65
N SER A 5 8.03 -10.79 -12.73
CA SER A 5 8.68 -10.18 -11.58
C SER A 5 7.59 -9.66 -10.65
N ALA A 6 7.50 -10.27 -9.46
CA ALA A 6 6.76 -9.69 -8.36
C ALA A 6 7.42 -8.34 -8.02
N LEU A 7 6.80 -7.24 -8.44
CA LEU A 7 7.21 -5.92 -7.98
C LEU A 7 6.88 -5.85 -6.49
N SER A 8 7.93 -5.89 -5.68
CA SER A 8 7.88 -5.78 -4.23
C SER A 8 7.33 -4.42 -3.81
N LEU A 9 6.13 -4.47 -3.22
CA LEU A 9 5.47 -3.52 -2.32
C LEU A 9 6.04 -2.08 -2.28
N ALA A 10 5.42 -1.18 -3.06
CA ALA A 10 4.75 -0.07 -2.39
C ALA A 10 3.39 -0.65 -1.95
N VAL A 11 3.09 -0.65 -0.65
CA VAL A 11 1.86 -1.28 -0.13
C VAL A 11 0.66 -0.69 -0.89
N ALA A 12 -0.08 -1.60 -1.52
CA ALA A 12 -1.23 -1.42 -2.41
C ALA A 12 -0.94 -1.11 -3.90
N GLY A 13 -1.33 -2.04 -4.78
CA GLY A 13 -1.80 -1.69 -6.14
C GLY A 13 -0.97 -2.12 -7.35
N ALA A 14 -0.50 -3.37 -7.40
CA ALA A 14 -0.27 -4.08 -8.68
C ALA A 14 -0.12 -5.58 -8.42
N MET A 15 -1.24 -6.28 -8.23
CA MET A 15 -1.25 -7.75 -8.25
C MET A 15 -0.91 -8.20 -9.67
N ALA A 16 0.28 -8.79 -9.85
CA ALA A 16 0.69 -9.36 -11.11
C ALA A 16 -0.25 -10.53 -11.46
N VAL A 17 -0.99 -10.42 -12.57
CA VAL A 17 -1.94 -11.45 -13.01
C VAL A 17 -1.16 -12.70 -13.43
N ALA A 18 -1.11 -13.71 -12.56
CA ALA A 18 -0.55 -15.01 -12.90
C ALA A 18 -1.50 -15.76 -13.87
N PRO A 19 -0.99 -16.31 -15.00
CA PRO A 19 -1.78 -17.22 -15.81
C PRO A 19 -1.95 -18.55 -15.07
N ALA A 20 -3.10 -18.75 -14.40
CA ALA A 20 -3.35 -19.93 -13.58
C ALA A 20 -3.79 -21.16 -14.42
N ALA A 21 -3.03 -22.25 -14.30
CA ALA A 21 -3.50 -23.61 -14.58
C ALA A 21 -3.54 -24.50 -13.31
N ASN A 22 -3.10 -23.99 -12.14
CA ASN A 22 -3.24 -24.65 -10.84
C ASN A 22 -3.53 -23.61 -9.76
N ALA A 23 -4.18 -24.05 -8.69
CA ALA A 23 -4.28 -23.26 -7.48
C ALA A 23 -2.90 -23.17 -6.79
N GLU A 24 -2.53 -21.97 -6.35
CA GLU A 24 -1.21 -21.70 -5.79
C GLU A 24 -1.36 -21.11 -4.39
N VAL A 25 -0.60 -21.65 -3.44
CA VAL A 25 -0.39 -21.05 -2.13
C VAL A 25 1.00 -20.44 -2.14
N SER A 26 1.09 -19.14 -1.92
CA SER A 26 2.35 -18.40 -1.84
C SER A 26 2.47 -17.70 -0.50
N ALA A 27 3.71 -17.55 -0.02
CA ALA A 27 3.99 -16.77 1.17
C ALA A 27 5.24 -15.92 0.95
N SER A 28 5.37 -14.83 1.69
CA SER A 28 6.61 -14.04 1.71
C SER A 28 6.85 -13.41 3.07
N VAL A 29 8.09 -12.99 3.29
CA VAL A 29 8.47 -12.09 4.40
C VAL A 29 9.21 -10.88 3.85
N GLY A 30 8.98 -9.72 4.44
CA GLY A 30 9.54 -8.45 4.01
C GLY A 30 10.16 -7.65 5.15
N VAL A 31 11.15 -6.85 4.80
CA VAL A 31 11.70 -5.80 5.68
C VAL A 31 11.85 -4.50 4.92
N ALA A 32 11.53 -3.39 5.56
CA ALA A 32 11.77 -2.05 5.04
C ALA A 32 12.30 -1.13 6.15
N ASN A 33 13.06 -0.11 5.79
CA ASN A 33 13.54 0.90 6.75
C ASN A 33 12.46 1.89 7.21
N MET A 34 11.26 1.85 6.62
CA MET A 34 10.10 2.65 6.98
C MET A 34 8.81 1.96 6.53
N TYR A 35 7.67 2.32 7.14
CA TYR A 35 6.36 1.88 6.66
C TYR A 35 5.74 2.98 5.78
N LEU A 36 6.10 3.01 4.50
CA LEU A 36 5.49 3.92 3.54
C LEU A 36 4.11 3.42 3.10
N TRP A 37 3.06 4.13 3.49
CA TRP A 37 1.68 3.90 3.11
C TRP A 37 1.14 5.13 2.37
N ARG A 38 0.95 5.01 1.05
CA ARG A 38 0.30 6.04 0.21
C ARG A 38 0.91 7.44 0.41
N GLY A 39 2.24 7.54 0.38
CA GLY A 39 2.96 8.80 0.61
C GLY A 39 3.16 9.20 2.06
N ILE A 40 2.59 8.48 3.04
CA ILE A 40 2.69 8.71 4.49
C ILE A 40 3.65 7.70 5.11
N ASP A 41 4.48 8.10 6.08
CA ASP A 41 5.33 7.14 6.83
C ASP A 41 4.61 6.78 8.13
N LEU A 42 3.97 5.62 8.19
CA LEU A 42 3.25 5.15 9.38
C LEU A 42 4.21 4.76 10.52
N GLY A 43 5.48 4.48 10.17
CA GLY A 43 6.55 4.25 11.14
C GLY A 43 7.04 5.55 11.79
N ALA A 44 6.55 6.71 11.37
CA ALA A 44 6.83 7.99 12.00
C ALA A 44 5.65 8.45 12.86
N TYR A 45 5.98 9.04 14.01
CA TYR A 45 5.05 9.90 14.76
C TYR A 45 4.90 11.27 14.05
N ASP A 46 4.77 11.27 12.73
CA ASP A 46 4.65 12.47 11.89
C ASP A 46 3.17 12.74 11.60
N LYS A 47 2.36 12.78 12.67
CA LYS A 47 1.17 13.61 12.65
C LYS A 47 1.60 14.95 13.22
N VAL A 48 1.33 16.03 12.50
CA VAL A 48 1.22 17.34 13.15
C VAL A 48 0.05 17.23 14.12
N VAL A 49 0.33 16.81 15.36
CA VAL A 49 -0.59 17.02 16.46
C VAL A 49 -0.58 18.52 16.67
N PHE A 50 -1.71 19.17 16.44
CA PHE A 50 -1.89 20.52 16.94
C PHE A 50 -2.10 20.38 18.45
N ASP A 51 -1.33 21.10 19.26
CA ASP A 51 -1.64 21.23 20.68
C ASP A 51 -3.06 21.81 20.86
N ASP A 52 -3.58 21.80 22.09
CA ASP A 52 -4.89 22.37 22.42
C ASP A 52 -4.99 23.88 22.03
N ASP A 53 -3.85 24.53 21.73
CA ASP A 53 -3.73 25.93 21.31
C ASP A 53 -3.56 26.10 19.78
N GLY A 54 -3.57 25.01 19.00
CA GLY A 54 -3.43 25.03 17.54
C GLY A 54 -1.99 25.16 17.03
N ASN A 55 -0.97 24.97 17.86
CA ASN A 55 0.43 24.98 17.45
C ASN A 55 0.89 23.57 17.06
N PRO A 56 1.76 23.43 16.06
CA PRO A 56 2.34 22.13 15.73
C PRO A 56 3.21 21.63 16.89
N GLU A 57 2.81 20.54 17.54
CA GLU A 57 3.72 19.75 18.36
C GLU A 57 4.76 19.06 17.48
N ALA A 58 5.98 18.92 18.02
CA ALA A 58 7.09 18.39 17.27
C ALA A 58 6.79 16.97 16.75
N SER A 59 6.81 16.82 15.42
CA SER A 59 6.83 15.55 14.70
C SER A 59 7.89 14.63 15.31
N GLY A 60 7.48 13.46 15.80
CA GLY A 60 8.41 12.45 16.28
C GLY A 60 9.30 11.96 15.13
N GLY A 61 10.56 11.64 15.43
CA GLY A 61 11.48 11.12 14.41
C GLY A 61 10.95 9.83 13.77
N GLY A 62 10.92 9.80 12.43
CA GLY A 62 10.62 8.59 11.66
C GLY A 62 11.74 7.56 11.67
N GLY A 63 11.64 6.55 10.81
CA GLY A 63 12.66 5.50 10.67
C GLY A 63 12.42 4.26 11.54
N VAL A 64 11.20 4.06 12.05
CA VAL A 64 10.77 2.74 12.51
C VAL A 64 10.56 1.87 11.27
N GLY A 65 11.42 0.86 11.14
CA GLY A 65 11.30 -0.11 10.06
C GLY A 65 10.03 -0.95 10.18
N ALA A 66 9.55 -1.44 9.03
CA ALA A 66 8.47 -2.39 8.96
C ALA A 66 9.03 -3.79 8.71
N ILE A 67 8.53 -4.77 9.46
CA ILE A 67 8.69 -6.19 9.15
C ILE A 67 7.31 -6.71 8.79
N SER A 68 7.19 -7.34 7.64
CA SER A 68 5.91 -7.81 7.13
C SER A 68 5.97 -9.26 6.64
N GLY A 69 4.80 -9.84 6.43
CA GLY A 69 4.66 -11.12 5.74
C GLY A 69 3.26 -11.28 5.18
N ASP A 70 3.14 -12.18 4.20
CA ASP A 70 1.85 -12.53 3.59
C ASP A 70 1.70 -14.04 3.41
N LEU A 71 0.44 -14.47 3.38
CA LEU A 71 0.03 -15.79 2.94
C LEU A 71 -1.17 -15.62 2.01
N SER A 72 -1.03 -16.16 0.81
CA SER A 72 -1.96 -15.92 -0.29
C SER A 72 -2.38 -17.23 -0.93
N TYR A 73 -3.65 -17.33 -1.32
CA TYR A 73 -4.16 -18.39 -2.18
C TYR A 73 -4.71 -17.75 -3.46
N SER A 74 -4.39 -18.31 -4.62
CA SER A 74 -4.95 -17.86 -5.90
C SER A 74 -5.32 -19.02 -6.83
N THR A 75 -6.35 -18.81 -7.64
CA THR A 75 -6.74 -19.75 -8.71
C THR A 75 -7.61 -19.05 -9.75
N SER A 76 -7.28 -19.21 -11.03
CA SER A 76 -8.10 -18.73 -12.17
C SER A 76 -8.60 -17.28 -12.03
N GLY A 77 -7.74 -16.38 -11.58
CA GLY A 77 -8.06 -14.96 -11.37
C GLY A 77 -8.55 -14.63 -9.96
N PHE A 78 -9.22 -15.57 -9.27
CA PHE A 78 -9.59 -15.40 -7.86
C PHE A 78 -8.34 -15.42 -6.98
N TYR A 79 -8.33 -14.58 -5.95
CA TYR A 79 -7.34 -14.65 -4.88
C TYR A 79 -7.92 -14.21 -3.54
N THR A 80 -7.29 -14.66 -2.46
CA THR A 80 -7.55 -14.24 -1.09
C THR A 80 -6.32 -14.47 -0.23
N GLY A 81 -6.18 -13.73 0.85
CA GLY A 81 -5.05 -13.93 1.74
C GLY A 81 -5.11 -13.06 2.97
N ILE A 82 -4.01 -13.13 3.71
CA ILE A 82 -3.72 -12.30 4.86
C ILE A 82 -2.35 -11.66 4.67
N TRP A 83 -2.25 -10.39 5.02
CA TRP A 83 -0.98 -9.69 5.16
C TRP A 83 -0.85 -9.20 6.59
N GLY A 84 0.37 -9.04 7.10
CA GLY A 84 0.58 -8.40 8.39
C GLY A 84 1.93 -7.70 8.49
N SER A 85 2.00 -6.69 9.35
CA SER A 85 3.17 -5.82 9.53
C SER A 85 3.30 -5.27 10.94
N SER A 86 4.54 -5.02 11.36
CA SER A 86 4.87 -4.42 12.66
C SER A 86 4.67 -2.90 12.76
N GLY A 87 4.27 -2.22 11.69
CA GLY A 87 4.87 -0.93 11.32
C GLY A 87 4.12 0.37 11.64
N ASP A 88 2.94 0.38 12.27
CA ASP A 88 2.29 1.64 12.62
C ASP A 88 2.73 2.09 14.02
N SER A 89 3.35 3.27 14.11
CA SER A 89 3.89 3.78 15.37
C SER A 89 2.80 4.24 16.36
N ASN A 90 1.59 4.51 15.87
CA ASN A 90 0.42 4.94 16.64
C ASN A 90 -0.55 3.78 16.96
N ALA A 91 -0.85 2.93 15.97
CA ALA A 91 -1.82 1.85 16.04
C ALA A 91 -1.18 0.45 16.18
N GLY A 92 0.16 0.37 16.14
CA GLY A 92 0.93 -0.85 16.41
C GLY A 92 1.01 -1.80 15.22
N THR A 93 0.83 -3.08 15.51
CA THR A 93 0.80 -4.13 14.47
C THR A 93 -0.50 -4.03 13.67
N GLU A 94 -0.39 -4.30 12.38
CA GLU A 94 -1.49 -4.36 11.44
C GLU A 94 -1.59 -5.77 10.84
N TYR A 95 -2.81 -6.22 10.58
CA TYR A 95 -3.06 -7.29 9.61
C TYR A 95 -4.24 -6.96 8.71
N ASP A 96 -4.14 -7.40 7.47
CA ASP A 96 -5.14 -7.14 6.45
C ASP A 96 -5.73 -8.45 5.96
N LEU A 97 -7.03 -8.44 5.70
CA LEU A 97 -7.71 -9.54 5.03
C LEU A 97 -8.20 -9.05 3.68
N TYR A 98 -7.97 -9.85 2.64
CA TYR A 98 -8.34 -9.46 1.30
C TYR A 98 -8.89 -10.61 0.47
N VAL A 99 -9.72 -10.24 -0.49
CA VAL A 99 -10.26 -11.13 -1.52
C VAL A 99 -10.45 -10.33 -2.80
N GLY A 100 -10.16 -10.95 -3.94
CA GLY A 100 -10.32 -10.27 -5.22
C GLY A 100 -10.37 -11.21 -6.40
N TYR A 101 -10.55 -10.60 -7.56
CA TYR A 101 -10.56 -11.28 -8.85
C TYR A 101 -9.90 -10.40 -9.90
N GLY A 102 -8.83 -10.93 -10.50
CA GLY A 102 -8.11 -10.32 -11.62
C GLY A 102 -8.36 -11.06 -12.93
N ALA A 103 -8.45 -10.32 -14.03
CA ALA A 103 -8.53 -10.86 -15.38
C ALA A 103 -7.82 -9.98 -16.40
N GLU A 104 -7.43 -10.57 -17.53
CA GLU A 104 -6.82 -9.85 -18.65
C GLU A 104 -7.63 -10.08 -19.93
N PHE A 105 -7.94 -9.00 -20.63
CA PHE A 105 -8.68 -9.01 -21.89
C PHE A 105 -7.94 -8.17 -22.94
N GLY A 106 -7.29 -8.83 -23.90
CA GLY A 106 -6.62 -8.15 -25.00
C GLY A 106 -5.50 -7.19 -24.56
N GLY A 107 -4.76 -7.57 -23.50
CA GLY A 107 -3.66 -6.76 -22.94
C GLY A 107 -4.10 -5.69 -21.94
N VAL A 108 -5.40 -5.56 -21.66
CA VAL A 108 -5.92 -4.75 -20.56
C VAL A 108 -6.13 -5.66 -19.35
N SER A 109 -5.48 -5.37 -18.23
CA SER A 109 -5.75 -6.02 -16.95
C SER A 109 -6.85 -5.26 -16.20
N VAL A 110 -7.76 -6.01 -15.58
CA VAL A 110 -8.80 -5.50 -14.69
C VAL A 110 -8.74 -6.31 -13.41
N ASP A 111 -8.65 -5.63 -12.27
CA ASP A 111 -8.64 -6.24 -10.95
C ASP A 111 -9.67 -5.55 -10.05
N PHE A 112 -10.50 -6.35 -9.38
CA PHE A 112 -11.40 -5.88 -8.34
C PHE A 112 -11.12 -6.63 -7.05
N SER A 113 -10.95 -5.90 -5.95
CA SER A 113 -10.73 -6.48 -4.62
C SER A 113 -11.49 -5.76 -3.52
N LEU A 114 -11.70 -6.50 -2.44
CA LEU A 114 -12.13 -5.98 -1.15
C LEU A 114 -10.99 -6.22 -0.17
N LEU A 115 -10.67 -5.18 0.60
CA LEU A 115 -9.65 -5.22 1.64
C LEU A 115 -10.23 -4.70 2.93
N THR A 116 -9.87 -5.31 4.06
CA THR A 116 -10.09 -4.74 5.38
C THR A 116 -8.77 -4.66 6.12
N TYR A 117 -8.55 -3.52 6.76
CA TYR A 117 -7.37 -3.20 7.54
C TYR A 117 -7.70 -3.36 9.01
N ILE A 118 -6.86 -4.07 9.77
CA ILE A 118 -7.09 -4.30 11.19
C ILE A 118 -5.84 -3.95 11.98
N TYR A 119 -6.01 -3.09 12.99
CA TYR A 119 -4.99 -2.66 13.94
C TYR A 119 -5.40 -3.07 15.36
N PRO A 120 -4.99 -4.27 15.83
CA PRO A 120 -5.40 -4.79 17.15
C PRO A 120 -4.99 -3.93 18.35
N SER A 121 -4.03 -3.04 18.15
CA SER A 121 -3.53 -2.11 19.18
C SER A 121 -4.01 -0.68 18.95
N SER A 122 -5.06 -0.47 18.12
CA SER A 122 -5.64 0.85 17.92
C SER A 122 -5.99 1.50 19.27
N PRO A 123 -5.47 2.71 19.59
CA PRO A 123 -5.63 3.31 20.92
C PRO A 123 -7.09 3.53 21.34
N ASP A 124 -7.99 3.77 20.39
CA ASP A 124 -9.41 4.01 20.62
C ASP A 124 -10.31 2.81 20.26
N GLY A 125 -9.71 1.71 19.79
CA GLY A 125 -10.42 0.50 19.37
C GLY A 125 -11.28 0.68 18.11
N SER A 126 -11.12 1.78 17.37
CA SER A 126 -11.96 2.07 16.19
C SER A 126 -11.54 1.33 14.92
N LEU A 127 -10.45 0.58 14.96
CA LEU A 127 -9.83 -0.11 13.82
C LEU A 127 -9.37 -1.53 14.18
N ASP A 128 -9.83 -2.09 15.31
CA ASP A 128 -9.32 -3.37 15.85
C ASP A 128 -10.12 -4.61 15.38
N ASN A 129 -11.23 -4.42 14.64
CA ASN A 129 -12.04 -5.48 14.05
C ASN A 129 -12.15 -5.40 12.52
N PRO A 130 -12.34 -6.54 11.83
CA PRO A 130 -12.70 -6.56 10.41
C PRO A 130 -13.97 -5.73 10.12
N GLY A 131 -13.93 -4.92 9.07
CA GLY A 131 -15.04 -4.05 8.67
C GLY A 131 -15.00 -2.64 9.26
N GLU A 132 -14.06 -2.34 10.16
CA GLU A 132 -13.89 -1.01 10.76
C GLU A 132 -12.98 -0.08 9.93
N LEU A 133 -12.26 -0.64 8.95
CA LEU A 133 -11.70 0.10 7.84
C LEU A 133 -11.66 -0.87 6.66
N SER A 134 -12.52 -0.65 5.67
CA SER A 134 -12.57 -1.50 4.49
C SER A 134 -12.70 -0.71 3.21
N GLU A 135 -12.09 -1.24 2.17
CA GLU A 135 -12.05 -0.60 0.86
C GLU A 135 -12.48 -1.56 -0.25
N ALA A 136 -13.22 -1.01 -1.20
CA ALA A 136 -13.36 -1.59 -2.52
C ALA A 136 -12.30 -0.97 -3.44
N ILE A 137 -11.57 -1.83 -4.16
CA ILE A 137 -10.43 -1.42 -4.97
C ILE A 137 -10.68 -1.89 -6.39
N LEU A 138 -10.51 -0.98 -7.36
CA LEU A 138 -10.58 -1.28 -8.79
C LEU A 138 -9.30 -0.79 -9.48
N SER A 139 -8.61 -1.69 -10.16
CA SER A 139 -7.40 -1.39 -10.92
C SER A 139 -7.57 -1.73 -12.40
N LEU A 140 -7.05 -0.84 -13.26
CA LEU A 140 -6.98 -1.01 -14.70
C LEU A 140 -5.53 -0.85 -15.16
N GLY A 141 -4.99 -1.84 -15.87
CA GLY A 141 -3.63 -1.80 -16.38
C GLY A 141 -3.55 -1.96 -17.89
N PHE A 142 -2.61 -1.26 -18.52
CA PHE A 142 -2.31 -1.41 -19.94
C PHE A 142 -0.91 -0.89 -20.29
N ALA A 143 -0.11 -1.71 -20.97
CA ALA A 143 1.19 -1.32 -21.54
C ALA A 143 2.14 -0.60 -20.55
N GLY A 144 2.19 -1.08 -19.30
CA GLY A 144 3.02 -0.51 -18.23
C GLY A 144 2.35 0.61 -17.43
N PHE A 145 1.19 1.12 -17.87
CA PHE A 145 0.36 2.03 -17.07
C PHE A 145 -0.57 1.26 -16.15
N SER A 146 -0.85 1.84 -14.97
CA SER A 146 -1.91 1.39 -14.07
C SER A 146 -2.69 2.60 -13.52
N LEU A 147 -4.01 2.48 -13.48
CA LEU A 147 -4.93 3.42 -12.82
C LEU A 147 -5.71 2.63 -11.76
N THR A 148 -5.64 3.07 -10.50
CA THR A 148 -6.35 2.40 -9.41
C THR A 148 -7.17 3.38 -8.58
N GLY A 149 -8.38 2.99 -8.22
CA GLY A 149 -9.23 3.70 -7.27
C GLY A 149 -9.52 2.83 -6.05
N TYR A 150 -9.50 3.46 -4.89
CA TYR A 150 -9.76 2.88 -3.58
C TYR A 150 -10.91 3.67 -2.97
N ASP A 151 -12.01 2.99 -2.66
CA ASP A 151 -13.22 3.58 -2.09
C ASP A 151 -13.46 3.01 -0.70
N ASN A 152 -13.51 3.87 0.32
CA ASN A 152 -13.82 3.44 1.67
C ASN A 152 -15.30 3.07 1.80
N ILE A 153 -15.55 1.78 2.02
CA ILE A 153 -16.89 1.18 2.04
C ILE A 153 -17.38 0.84 3.46
N ALA A 154 -16.50 0.90 4.47
CA ALA A 154 -16.83 0.67 5.87
C ALA A 154 -15.82 1.32 6.82
N GLY A 155 -16.23 1.67 8.04
CA GLY A 155 -15.35 2.30 9.05
C GLY A 155 -15.44 3.82 9.16
N GLY A 156 -15.94 4.46 8.11
CA GLY A 156 -16.14 5.89 7.98
C GLY A 156 -16.86 6.17 6.67
N SER A 157 -17.13 7.43 6.34
CA SER A 157 -17.73 7.78 5.05
C SER A 157 -16.91 8.85 4.36
N GLY A 158 -16.52 8.60 3.11
CA GLY A 158 -16.12 9.64 2.17
C GLY A 158 -14.67 9.59 1.68
N TYR A 159 -13.79 8.85 2.35
CA TYR A 159 -12.39 8.76 1.92
C TYR A 159 -12.24 7.94 0.63
N GLY A 160 -11.56 8.53 -0.35
CA GLY A 160 -11.08 7.87 -1.55
C GLY A 160 -9.58 8.06 -1.71
N TYR A 161 -8.94 7.12 -2.40
CA TYR A 161 -7.56 7.25 -2.83
C TYR A 161 -7.43 6.80 -4.27
N TYR A 162 -6.57 7.47 -5.05
CA TYR A 162 -6.43 7.22 -6.47
C TYR A 162 -4.97 7.23 -6.87
N THR A 163 -4.57 6.34 -7.78
CA THR A 163 -3.21 6.27 -8.30
C THR A 163 -3.16 6.23 -9.81
N LEU A 164 -2.16 6.89 -10.38
CA LEU A 164 -1.71 6.69 -11.75
C LEU A 164 -0.22 6.35 -11.71
N SER A 165 0.15 5.20 -12.27
CA SER A 165 1.55 4.77 -12.32
C SER A 165 1.98 4.35 -13.72
N TYR A 166 3.29 4.38 -13.93
CA TYR A 166 3.95 3.86 -15.12
C TYR A 166 5.25 3.16 -14.74
N GLY A 167 5.44 1.94 -15.24
CA GLY A 167 6.67 1.16 -15.07
C GLY A 167 7.38 0.92 -16.41
N TYR A 168 8.70 1.04 -16.40
CA TYR A 168 9.56 0.70 -17.53
C TYR A 168 10.90 0.13 -17.05
N ASP A 169 11.22 -1.09 -17.49
CA ASP A 169 12.37 -1.87 -17.02
C ASP A 169 12.44 -1.91 -15.48
N ALA A 170 13.53 -1.39 -14.88
CA ALA A 170 13.74 -1.36 -13.44
C ALA A 170 13.14 -0.14 -12.76
N PHE A 171 12.54 0.80 -13.49
CA PHE A 171 12.08 2.08 -12.96
C PHE A 171 10.55 2.17 -12.97
N SER A 172 10.00 2.87 -11.98
CA SER A 172 8.59 3.27 -12.00
C SER A 172 8.39 4.65 -11.40
N ILE A 173 7.29 5.27 -11.82
CA ILE A 173 6.73 6.48 -11.23
C ILE A 173 5.28 6.21 -10.84
N LEU A 174 4.86 6.73 -9.69
CA LEU A 174 3.48 6.74 -9.25
C LEU A 174 3.10 8.14 -8.79
N VAL A 175 1.91 8.58 -9.15
CA VAL A 175 1.23 9.73 -8.53
C VAL A 175 0.04 9.18 -7.77
N GLY A 176 -0.04 9.47 -6.47
CA GLY A 176 -1.13 9.07 -5.60
C GLY A 176 -1.83 10.29 -5.03
N LYS A 177 -3.15 10.25 -4.92
CA LYS A 177 -3.97 11.32 -4.35
C LYS A 177 -4.96 10.75 -3.36
N HIS A 178 -4.92 11.28 -2.14
CA HIS A 178 -5.98 11.17 -1.15
C HIS A 178 -7.08 12.19 -1.47
N ASP A 179 -8.33 11.78 -1.37
CA ASP A 179 -9.51 12.60 -1.58
C ASP A 179 -10.44 12.35 -0.40
N ASN A 180 -10.52 13.31 0.52
CA ASN A 180 -11.31 13.22 1.73
C ASN A 180 -12.27 14.43 1.77
N PRO A 181 -13.45 14.30 1.13
CA PRO A 181 -14.38 15.40 0.94
C PRO A 181 -14.76 16.08 2.25
N GLY A 182 -14.45 17.39 2.32
CA GLY A 182 -14.82 18.22 3.46
C GLY A 182 -13.77 18.28 4.58
N THR A 183 -12.59 17.70 4.38
CA THR A 183 -11.44 17.86 5.27
C THR A 183 -10.30 18.58 4.53
N SER A 184 -9.22 18.92 5.25
CA SER A 184 -7.99 19.46 4.64
C SER A 184 -7.01 18.34 4.28
N GLU A 185 -7.52 17.13 4.03
CA GLU A 185 -6.73 15.90 3.96
C GLU A 185 -6.41 15.42 2.54
N ASP A 186 -6.62 16.27 1.54
CA ASP A 186 -6.49 15.96 0.11
C ASP A 186 -5.04 15.95 -0.39
N MET A 187 -4.18 15.13 0.22
CA MET A 187 -2.75 15.08 -0.12
C MET A 187 -2.47 14.38 -1.45
N THR A 188 -1.53 14.94 -2.21
CA THR A 188 -0.95 14.30 -3.39
C THR A 188 0.51 13.98 -3.16
N HIS A 189 0.95 12.76 -3.50
CA HIS A 189 2.36 12.36 -3.48
C HIS A 189 2.83 11.81 -4.82
N VAL A 190 4.15 11.86 -5.00
CA VAL A 190 4.85 11.27 -6.14
C VAL A 190 5.93 10.34 -5.62
N ASP A 191 5.94 9.13 -6.17
CA ASP A 191 6.92 8.10 -5.86
C ASP A 191 7.77 7.82 -7.10
N LEU A 192 9.09 7.78 -6.92
CA LEU A 192 10.05 7.32 -7.92
C LEU A 192 10.75 6.09 -7.38
N SER A 193 10.64 4.97 -8.09
CA SER A 193 11.18 3.70 -7.64
C SER A 193 12.19 3.10 -8.61
N TYR A 194 13.13 2.35 -8.06
CA TYR A 194 14.11 1.55 -8.76
C TYR A 194 14.21 0.16 -8.14
N ALA A 195 13.98 -0.89 -8.94
CA ALA A 195 14.19 -2.28 -8.55
C ALA A 195 15.61 -2.71 -8.93
N TYR A 196 16.45 -3.00 -7.94
CA TYR A 196 17.79 -3.53 -8.20
C TYR A 196 17.72 -4.99 -8.69
N ASN A 197 16.78 -5.76 -8.13
CA ASN A 197 16.38 -7.09 -8.58
C ASN A 197 14.95 -7.39 -8.11
N ASP A 198 14.49 -8.63 -8.29
CA ASP A 198 13.13 -9.05 -7.89
C ASP A 198 12.86 -8.93 -6.37
N ASN A 199 13.91 -8.85 -5.54
CA ASN A 199 13.80 -8.86 -4.08
C ASN A 199 14.12 -7.51 -3.42
N LEU A 200 14.96 -6.66 -4.04
CA LEU A 200 15.47 -5.42 -3.45
C LEU A 200 15.06 -4.21 -4.29
N SER A 201 14.39 -3.26 -3.66
CA SER A 201 13.91 -2.03 -4.28
C SER A 201 14.21 -0.78 -3.45
N PHE A 202 14.21 0.36 -4.13
CA PHE A 202 14.43 1.68 -3.57
C PHE A 202 13.32 2.59 -4.05
N THR A 203 12.72 3.36 -3.14
CA THR A 203 11.65 4.32 -3.47
C THR A 203 11.95 5.67 -2.83
N LEU A 204 11.83 6.74 -3.61
CA LEU A 204 11.77 8.10 -3.11
C LEU A 204 10.33 8.61 -3.23
N SER A 205 9.68 8.89 -2.11
CA SER A 205 8.32 9.42 -2.04
C SER A 205 8.34 10.88 -1.56
N GLN A 206 7.55 11.74 -2.17
CA GLN A 206 7.40 13.14 -1.78
C GLN A 206 5.94 13.56 -1.87
N GLN A 207 5.41 14.17 -0.82
CA GLN A 207 4.14 14.90 -0.88
C GLN A 207 4.36 16.21 -1.65
N VAL A 208 3.58 16.43 -2.71
CA VAL A 208 3.76 17.54 -3.65
C VAL A 208 2.62 18.57 -3.60
N ASP A 209 1.51 18.20 -2.97
CA ASP A 209 0.37 19.08 -2.68
C ASP A 209 -0.29 18.59 -1.39
N ASP A 210 -0.71 19.53 -0.55
CA ASP A 210 -1.23 19.32 0.82
C ASP A 210 -0.39 18.34 1.67
N GLU A 211 0.46 18.89 2.54
CA GLU A 211 1.48 18.10 3.25
C GLU A 211 1.07 17.78 4.69
N PHE A 212 1.12 16.49 5.06
CA PHE A 212 0.82 15.97 6.40
C PHE A 212 2.03 15.71 7.28
N ASP A 213 3.20 15.73 6.66
CA ASP A 213 4.46 15.36 7.30
C ASP A 213 5.45 16.54 7.32
N ASN A 214 6.69 16.26 7.70
CA ASN A 214 7.78 17.23 7.73
C ASN A 214 8.23 17.82 6.37
N LYS A 215 7.49 17.55 5.27
CA LYS A 215 7.70 18.03 3.90
C LYS A 215 9.00 17.53 3.26
N LYS A 216 9.62 16.49 3.83
CA LYS A 216 10.87 15.94 3.31
C LYS A 216 10.63 14.69 2.47
N PRO A 217 11.48 14.44 1.47
CA PRO A 217 11.43 13.19 0.74
C PRO A 217 11.68 12.00 1.66
N LYS A 218 10.88 10.95 1.49
CA LYS A 218 10.99 9.67 2.18
C LYS A 218 11.74 8.70 1.31
N PHE A 219 12.84 8.15 1.81
CA PHE A 219 13.64 7.18 1.10
C PHE A 219 13.47 5.77 1.69
N VAL A 220 12.73 4.92 0.98
CA VAL A 220 12.47 3.52 1.32
C VAL A 220 13.54 2.64 0.69
N VAL A 221 14.05 1.69 1.48
CA VAL A 221 14.76 0.51 1.03
C VAL A 221 13.92 -0.69 1.45
N GLY A 222 13.42 -1.45 0.48
CA GLY A 222 12.57 -2.61 0.71
C GLY A 222 13.27 -3.89 0.28
N TYR A 223 13.17 -4.93 1.10
CA TYR A 223 13.59 -6.28 0.75
C TYR A 223 12.46 -7.27 1.00
N SER A 224 12.11 -8.08 0.00
CA SER A 224 11.11 -9.15 0.10
C SER A 224 11.73 -10.50 -0.26
N LEU A 225 11.40 -11.52 0.53
CA LEU A 225 11.81 -12.90 0.34
C LEU A 225 10.57 -13.78 0.14
N PRO A 226 10.28 -14.21 -1.10
CA PRO A 226 9.25 -15.21 -1.35
C PRO A 226 9.66 -16.56 -0.73
N LEU A 227 8.69 -17.27 -0.20
CA LEU A 227 8.84 -18.55 0.49
C LEU A 227 8.06 -19.64 -0.26
N GLY A 228 8.76 -20.72 -0.62
CA GLY A 228 8.22 -21.81 -1.43
C GLY A 228 8.65 -21.74 -2.90
N GLU A 229 8.77 -22.91 -3.52
CA GLU A 229 8.93 -23.11 -4.97
C GLU A 229 7.69 -23.78 -5.54
#